data_AF-A0A0C3Q561-F1
#
_entry.id   AF-A0A0C3Q561-F1
#
_cell.length_a   1.000
_cell.length_b   1.000
_cell.length_c   1.000
_cell.angle_alpha   90.00
_cell.angle_beta   90.00
_cell.angle_gamma   90.00
#
_symmetry.space_group_name_H-M   'P 1'
#
loop_
_entity.id
_entity.type
_entity.pdbx_description
1 polymer ?
#
loop_
_entity_poly.entity_id
_entity_poly.type
_entity_poly.pdbx_seq_one_letter_code
_entity_poly.pdbx_strand_id
1 'polypeptide(L)'
;MARISARRSKPSSKAQKQTYQLSAQERRERKKAKDEKLDALFSEVKQVFTDKEDAVAELALKFDVPEATVRGFLGEAKTAKSRSVNAKNAYAHWRLQELNKDRPKGHRLSIRDFHRDHGDEYENADDETIQKAVKSLQEHGEKQRMPVRKKGRAVLRDVNSTMAKIVTMADQLALRTDHQVLILASKTSHQSYAAPMAHVTPSAEGFTDTLFKTDIYATAHHFEAYGTEGSQGVAHSSRSAHSQMKRDVVSALKKNLQVVSDRRDAVITYEHFYHKVILRYHVELTGWPSDIPFKNPSQLSRSSLKRIHGLVTSSPPQLHFLALTQEQLDQRIAKRAEDEASGAVEPWVGNKKRTTGPASTPSSASSSASSNASNVTSAPS
;
A
#
# COMPACT_ATOMS: atom_id res chain seq x y z
N MET A 1 26.07 44.90 -17.91
CA MET A 1 26.36 43.76 -17.02
C MET A 1 25.39 42.64 -17.31
N ALA A 2 25.90 41.50 -17.79
CA ALA A 2 25.17 40.46 -18.51
C ALA A 2 24.45 39.46 -17.59
N ARG A 3 23.23 39.07 -17.98
CA ARG A 3 22.39 38.07 -17.33
C ARG A 3 22.94 36.65 -17.56
N ILE A 4 23.04 35.89 -16.48
CA ILE A 4 23.50 34.50 -16.44
C ILE A 4 22.48 33.60 -17.15
N SER A 5 22.96 32.87 -18.16
CA SER A 5 22.23 31.92 -19.01
C SER A 5 21.87 30.64 -18.24
N ALA A 6 20.58 30.27 -18.31
CA ALA A 6 20.04 29.04 -17.74
C ALA A 6 20.55 27.81 -18.51
N ARG A 7 21.13 26.83 -17.77
CA ARG A 7 21.50 25.51 -18.31
C ARG A 7 20.25 24.76 -18.77
N ARG A 8 20.02 24.75 -20.09
CA ARG A 8 19.07 23.85 -20.77
C ARG A 8 19.56 22.40 -20.65
N SER A 9 18.71 21.53 -20.12
CA SER A 9 18.90 20.08 -20.12
C SER A 9 19.01 19.56 -21.57
N LYS A 10 19.94 18.62 -21.80
CA LYS A 10 20.15 17.99 -23.10
C LYS A 10 18.88 17.23 -23.52
N PRO A 11 18.41 17.36 -24.79
CA PRO A 11 17.30 16.55 -25.27
C PRO A 11 17.76 15.09 -25.38
N SER A 12 16.98 14.19 -24.77
CA SER A 12 17.15 12.74 -24.90
C SER A 12 17.26 12.36 -26.38
N SER A 13 18.26 11.57 -26.74
CA SER A 13 18.54 11.19 -28.12
C SER A 13 17.28 10.60 -28.79
N LYS A 14 17.03 11.02 -30.03
CA LYS A 14 15.96 10.49 -30.89
C LYS A 14 16.09 8.98 -31.16
N ALA A 15 17.18 8.34 -30.72
CA ALA A 15 17.48 6.92 -30.86
C ALA A 15 16.70 6.00 -29.90
N GLN A 16 16.09 6.51 -28.82
CA GLN A 16 15.33 5.69 -27.86
C GLN A 16 13.82 5.58 -28.13
N LYS A 17 13.32 6.10 -29.26
CA LYS A 17 11.88 6.07 -29.63
C LYS A 17 11.60 5.32 -30.94
N GLN A 18 12.32 4.24 -31.23
CA GLN A 18 11.80 3.24 -32.16
C GLN A 18 10.87 2.30 -31.39
N THR A 19 9.62 2.72 -31.19
CA THR A 19 8.56 1.79 -30.84
C THR A 19 8.29 0.93 -32.06
N TYR A 20 8.48 -0.39 -31.92
CA TYR A 20 8.13 -1.40 -32.91
C TYR A 20 6.63 -1.24 -33.24
N GLN A 21 6.32 -0.54 -34.33
CA GLN A 21 4.95 -0.38 -34.81
C GLN A 21 4.53 -1.72 -35.42
N LEU A 22 4.08 -2.65 -34.58
CA LEU A 22 3.46 -3.91 -35.01
C LEU A 22 2.43 -3.61 -36.09
N SER A 23 2.47 -4.37 -37.19
CA SER A 23 1.58 -4.18 -38.33
C SER A 23 0.11 -4.38 -37.90
N ALA A 24 -0.84 -3.84 -38.66
CA ALA A 24 -2.26 -3.97 -38.34
C ALA A 24 -2.72 -5.45 -38.28
N GLN A 25 -2.06 -6.32 -39.05
CA GLN A 25 -2.31 -7.77 -39.07
C GLN A 25 -1.78 -8.46 -37.81
N GLU A 26 -0.52 -8.18 -37.42
CA GLU A 26 0.07 -8.72 -36.19
C GLU A 26 -0.70 -8.29 -34.93
N ARG A 27 -1.27 -7.07 -34.92
CA ARG A 27 -2.14 -6.60 -33.84
C ARG A 27 -3.46 -7.38 -33.77
N ARG A 28 -4.02 -7.77 -34.92
CA ARG A 28 -5.26 -8.58 -34.98
C ARG A 28 -5.00 -10.01 -34.54
N GLU A 29 -3.90 -10.62 -34.97
CA GLU A 29 -3.52 -11.97 -34.58
C GLU A 29 -3.18 -12.06 -33.09
N ARG A 30 -2.39 -11.12 -32.56
CA ARG A 30 -2.15 -11.05 -31.11
C ARG A 30 -3.41 -10.79 -30.30
N LYS A 31 -4.40 -10.11 -30.88
CA LYS A 31 -5.70 -9.93 -30.22
C LYS A 31 -6.50 -11.23 -30.23
N LYS A 32 -6.63 -11.91 -31.37
CA LYS A 32 -7.27 -13.23 -31.47
C LYS A 32 -6.63 -14.24 -30.52
N ALA A 33 -5.30 -14.35 -30.52
CA ALA A 33 -4.59 -15.24 -29.62
C ALA A 33 -4.74 -14.87 -28.13
N LYS A 34 -5.01 -13.59 -27.81
CA LYS A 34 -5.35 -13.18 -26.44
C LYS A 34 -6.80 -13.52 -26.09
N ASP A 35 -7.71 -13.32 -27.04
CA ASP A 35 -9.13 -13.63 -26.87
C ASP A 35 -9.30 -15.15 -26.70
N GLU A 36 -8.65 -15.98 -27.51
CA GLU A 36 -8.60 -17.44 -27.38
C GLU A 36 -8.03 -17.90 -26.03
N LYS A 37 -6.94 -17.28 -25.56
CA LYS A 37 -6.37 -17.56 -24.24
C LYS A 37 -7.31 -17.15 -23.10
N LEU A 38 -8.04 -16.04 -23.27
CA LEU A 38 -9.04 -15.61 -22.31
C LEU A 38 -10.23 -16.57 -22.31
N ASP A 39 -10.68 -17.02 -23.47
CA ASP A 39 -11.77 -17.99 -23.60
C ASP A 39 -11.39 -19.33 -22.97
N ALA A 40 -10.17 -19.82 -23.18
CA ALA A 40 -9.63 -21.00 -22.50
C ALA A 40 -9.58 -20.82 -20.97
N LEU A 41 -9.10 -19.67 -20.50
CA LEU A 41 -9.12 -19.34 -19.08
C LEU A 41 -10.55 -19.28 -18.53
N PHE A 42 -11.50 -18.74 -19.29
CA PHE A 42 -12.91 -18.71 -18.89
C PHE A 42 -13.52 -20.10 -18.82
N SER A 43 -13.15 -21.02 -19.72
CA SER A 43 -13.61 -22.41 -19.61
C SER A 43 -13.06 -23.12 -18.38
N GLU A 44 -11.79 -22.94 -18.03
CA GLU A 44 -11.21 -23.52 -16.81
C GLU A 44 -11.82 -22.91 -15.55
N VAL A 45 -12.05 -21.59 -15.52
CA VAL A 45 -12.72 -20.94 -14.40
C VAL A 45 -14.15 -21.47 -14.24
N LYS A 46 -14.88 -21.68 -15.35
CA LYS A 46 -16.21 -22.31 -15.29
C LYS A 46 -16.16 -23.71 -14.71
N GLN A 47 -15.17 -24.53 -15.09
CA GLN A 47 -14.99 -25.86 -14.49
C GLN A 47 -14.79 -25.78 -12.98
N VAL A 48 -13.96 -24.84 -12.49
CA VAL A 48 -13.79 -24.65 -11.05
C VAL A 48 -15.10 -24.26 -10.34
N PHE A 49 -16.01 -23.55 -11.01
CA PHE A 49 -17.33 -23.25 -10.46
C PHE A 49 -18.26 -24.45 -10.49
N THR A 50 -18.27 -25.24 -11.58
CA THR A 50 -19.06 -26.48 -11.63
C THR A 50 -18.58 -27.47 -10.58
N ASP A 51 -17.26 -27.64 -10.43
CA ASP A 51 -16.67 -28.53 -9.42
C ASP A 51 -17.07 -28.10 -7.99
N LYS A 52 -17.23 -26.78 -7.75
CA LYS A 52 -17.73 -26.26 -6.48
C LYS A 52 -19.21 -26.54 -6.29
N GLU A 53 -20.03 -26.39 -7.33
CA GLU A 53 -21.45 -26.73 -7.27
C GLU A 53 -21.66 -28.22 -7.04
N ASP A 54 -20.87 -29.06 -7.70
CA ASP A 54 -20.85 -30.51 -7.51
C ASP A 54 -20.41 -30.87 -6.10
N ALA A 55 -19.34 -30.25 -5.57
CA ALA A 55 -18.91 -30.44 -4.19
C ALA A 55 -19.98 -29.99 -3.17
N VAL A 56 -20.71 -28.91 -3.45
CA VAL A 56 -21.85 -28.48 -2.62
C VAL A 56 -22.96 -29.52 -2.65
N ALA A 57 -23.30 -30.06 -3.82
CA ALA A 57 -24.32 -31.08 -3.97
C ALA A 57 -23.91 -32.39 -3.28
N GLU A 58 -22.66 -32.82 -3.42
CA GLU A 58 -22.11 -33.99 -2.72
C GLU A 58 -22.15 -33.81 -1.19
N LEU A 59 -21.78 -32.63 -0.68
CA LEU A 59 -21.85 -32.32 0.75
C LEU A 59 -23.31 -32.26 1.24
N ALA A 60 -24.22 -31.69 0.45
CA ALA A 60 -25.64 -31.65 0.76
C ALA A 60 -26.23 -33.07 0.86
N LEU A 61 -25.91 -33.94 -0.10
CA LEU A 61 -26.33 -35.35 -0.10
C LEU A 61 -25.69 -36.14 1.04
N LYS A 62 -24.39 -35.95 1.30
CA LYS A 62 -23.64 -36.68 2.33
C LYS A 62 -24.14 -36.39 3.74
N PHE A 63 -24.54 -35.16 4.01
CA PHE A 63 -24.97 -34.72 5.34
C PHE A 63 -26.50 -34.58 5.47
N ASP A 64 -27.27 -34.86 4.41
CA ASP A 64 -28.73 -34.65 4.34
C ASP A 64 -29.13 -33.22 4.75
N VAL A 65 -28.35 -32.25 4.27
CA VAL A 65 -28.54 -30.83 4.55
C VAL A 65 -28.91 -30.12 3.25
N PRO A 66 -29.89 -29.20 3.24
CA PRO A 66 -30.22 -28.44 2.04
C PRO A 66 -29.00 -27.72 1.46
N GLU A 67 -28.82 -27.76 0.13
CA GLU A 67 -27.71 -27.06 -0.56
C GLU A 67 -27.58 -25.59 -0.14
N ALA A 68 -28.71 -24.93 0.12
CA ALA A 68 -28.74 -23.54 0.58
C ALA A 68 -28.00 -23.33 1.91
N THR A 69 -28.01 -24.31 2.80
CA THR A 69 -27.31 -24.26 4.09
C THR A 69 -25.81 -24.52 3.88
N VAL A 70 -25.43 -25.44 3.00
CA VAL A 70 -24.03 -25.70 2.62
C VAL A 70 -23.40 -24.48 1.93
N ARG A 71 -24.12 -23.85 0.99
CA ARG A 71 -23.71 -22.57 0.37
C ARG A 71 -23.60 -21.44 1.40
N GLY A 72 -24.48 -21.44 2.41
CA GLY A 72 -24.41 -20.53 3.55
C GLY A 72 -23.10 -20.68 4.33
N PHE A 73 -22.64 -21.91 4.56
CA PHE A 73 -21.35 -22.18 5.21
C PHE A 73 -20.14 -21.79 4.33
N LEU A 74 -20.28 -21.83 3.01
CA LEU A 74 -19.27 -21.36 2.05
C LEU A 74 -19.23 -19.82 1.91
N GLY A 75 -20.07 -19.09 2.65
CA GLY A 75 -20.09 -17.63 2.65
C GLY A 75 -20.74 -17.01 1.41
N GLU A 76 -21.50 -17.78 0.64
CA GLU A 76 -22.28 -17.24 -0.46
C GLU A 76 -23.49 -16.47 0.09
N ALA A 77 -23.36 -15.15 0.14
CA ALA A 77 -24.45 -14.29 0.54
C ALA A 77 -25.67 -14.56 -0.35
N LYS A 78 -26.86 -14.72 0.27
CA LYS A 78 -28.15 -14.77 -0.44
C LYS A 78 -28.30 -13.49 -1.24
N THR A 79 -27.85 -13.52 -2.48
CA THR A 79 -28.01 -12.39 -3.39
C THR A 79 -29.51 -12.22 -3.57
N ALA A 80 -30.01 -11.00 -3.39
CA ALA A 80 -31.43 -10.70 -3.58
C ALA A 80 -31.91 -11.39 -4.86
N LYS A 81 -33.01 -12.15 -4.78
CA LYS A 81 -33.52 -12.96 -5.90
C LYS A 81 -33.46 -12.10 -7.16
N SER A 82 -32.58 -12.48 -8.09
CA SER A 82 -32.51 -11.82 -9.38
C SER A 82 -33.91 -11.91 -9.98
N ARG A 83 -34.44 -10.79 -10.47
CA ARG A 83 -35.77 -10.79 -11.09
C ARG A 83 -35.76 -11.85 -12.20
N SER A 84 -36.79 -12.68 -12.24
CA SER A 84 -36.94 -13.67 -13.31
C SER A 84 -36.88 -12.97 -14.66
N VAL A 85 -36.21 -13.60 -15.62
CA VAL A 85 -36.05 -13.03 -16.96
C VAL A 85 -37.44 -12.84 -17.58
N ASN A 86 -37.76 -11.60 -17.95
CA ASN A 86 -38.99 -11.29 -18.67
C ASN A 86 -38.80 -11.66 -20.15
N ALA A 87 -39.65 -12.54 -20.68
CA ALA A 87 -39.60 -13.04 -22.05
C ALA A 87 -39.60 -11.93 -23.11
N LYS A 88 -40.43 -10.89 -22.92
CA LYS A 88 -40.49 -9.73 -23.84
C LYS A 88 -39.18 -8.93 -23.86
N ASN A 89 -38.56 -8.75 -22.69
CA ASN A 89 -37.26 -8.08 -22.59
C ASN A 89 -36.13 -8.94 -23.16
N ALA A 90 -36.21 -10.27 -22.97
CA ALA A 90 -35.26 -11.22 -23.53
C ALA A 90 -35.29 -11.20 -25.06
N TYR A 91 -36.49 -11.25 -25.65
CA TYR A 91 -36.70 -11.15 -27.09
C TYR A 91 -36.17 -9.82 -27.64
N ALA A 92 -36.54 -8.69 -27.01
CA ALA A 92 -36.06 -7.38 -27.42
C ALA A 92 -34.53 -7.29 -27.38
N HIS A 93 -33.88 -7.79 -26.32
CA HIS A 93 -32.43 -7.79 -26.22
C HIS A 93 -31.77 -8.67 -27.30
N TRP A 94 -32.29 -9.88 -27.52
CA TRP A 94 -31.80 -10.80 -28.54
C TRP A 94 -31.93 -10.19 -29.95
N ARG A 95 -33.11 -9.67 -30.30
CA ARG A 95 -33.38 -9.06 -31.60
C ARG A 95 -32.58 -7.78 -31.82
N LEU A 96 -32.42 -6.96 -30.78
CA LEU A 96 -31.58 -5.77 -30.81
C LEU A 96 -30.11 -6.11 -31.05
N GLN A 97 -29.62 -7.24 -30.54
CA GLN A 97 -28.27 -7.70 -30.86
C GLN A 97 -28.15 -8.09 -32.33
N GLU A 98 -29.14 -8.79 -32.90
CA GLU A 98 -29.15 -9.12 -34.33
C GLU A 98 -29.13 -7.88 -35.21
N LEU A 99 -30.06 -6.95 -34.99
CA LEU A 99 -30.17 -5.71 -35.78
C LEU A 99 -28.95 -4.80 -35.67
N ASN A 100 -28.17 -4.92 -34.59
CA ASN A 100 -26.96 -4.13 -34.35
C ASN A 100 -25.65 -4.83 -34.75
N LYS A 101 -25.67 -6.10 -35.19
CA LYS A 101 -24.45 -6.79 -35.67
C LYS A 101 -23.84 -6.09 -36.88
N ASP A 102 -24.68 -5.67 -37.82
CA ASP A 102 -24.23 -5.09 -39.10
C ASP A 102 -24.12 -3.56 -39.08
N ARG A 103 -24.52 -2.91 -37.98
CA ARG A 103 -24.51 -1.45 -37.88
C ARG A 103 -23.17 -0.91 -37.34
N PRO A 104 -22.64 0.19 -37.91
CA PRO A 104 -21.39 0.80 -37.44
C PRO A 104 -21.54 1.39 -36.04
N LYS A 105 -20.40 1.49 -35.33
CA LYS A 105 -20.33 1.99 -33.96
C LYS A 105 -20.71 3.48 -33.91
N GLY A 106 -21.96 3.77 -33.52
CA GLY A 106 -22.54 5.11 -33.47
C GLY A 106 -23.98 5.16 -34.00
N HIS A 107 -24.33 4.24 -34.91
CA HIS A 107 -25.67 4.13 -35.50
C HIS A 107 -26.44 2.90 -34.99
N ARG A 108 -26.05 2.40 -33.82
CA ARG A 108 -26.73 1.27 -33.17
C ARG A 108 -28.10 1.73 -32.68
N LEU A 109 -29.12 0.91 -32.93
CA LEU A 109 -30.46 1.13 -32.39
C LEU A 109 -30.40 1.11 -30.87
N SER A 110 -31.06 2.10 -30.25
CA SER A 110 -31.33 2.09 -28.83
C SER A 110 -32.53 1.18 -28.54
N ILE A 111 -32.67 0.72 -27.30
CA ILE A 111 -33.85 -0.07 -26.91
C ILE A 111 -35.16 0.72 -27.05
N ARG A 112 -35.08 2.05 -26.92
CA ARG A 112 -36.24 2.94 -27.11
C ARG A 112 -36.68 2.97 -28.56
N ASP A 113 -35.73 3.02 -29.50
CA ASP A 113 -36.02 2.99 -30.94
C ASP A 113 -36.53 1.61 -31.36
N PHE A 114 -35.98 0.53 -30.79
CA PHE A 114 -36.48 -0.82 -31.01
C PHE A 114 -37.95 -0.96 -30.61
N HIS A 115 -38.35 -0.47 -29.43
CA HIS A 115 -39.76 -0.55 -29.03
C HIS A 115 -40.68 0.31 -29.90
N ARG A 116 -40.19 1.40 -30.49
CA ARG A 116 -40.97 2.23 -31.41
C ARG A 116 -41.17 1.55 -32.77
N ASP A 117 -40.12 0.95 -33.31
CA ASP A 117 -40.09 0.51 -34.71
C ASP A 117 -40.39 -1.00 -34.87
N HIS A 118 -40.18 -1.79 -33.80
CA HIS A 118 -40.27 -3.26 -33.81
C HIS A 118 -41.02 -3.82 -32.58
N GLY A 119 -41.82 -3.00 -31.90
CA GLY A 119 -42.53 -3.38 -30.68
C GLY A 119 -43.49 -4.57 -30.86
N ASP A 120 -44.11 -4.65 -32.04
CA ASP A 120 -45.16 -5.63 -32.38
C ASP A 120 -44.58 -6.96 -32.88
N GLU A 121 -43.27 -7.01 -33.17
CA GLU A 121 -42.60 -8.25 -33.63
C GLU A 121 -42.63 -9.35 -32.58
N TYR A 122 -42.77 -9.00 -31.30
CA TYR A 122 -42.87 -9.99 -30.22
C TYR A 122 -44.19 -10.76 -30.24
N GLU A 123 -45.29 -10.10 -30.60
CA GLU A 123 -46.63 -10.72 -30.59
C GLU A 123 -46.79 -11.74 -31.72
N ASN A 124 -45.98 -11.60 -32.77
CA ASN A 124 -45.95 -12.49 -33.93
C ASN A 124 -44.78 -13.49 -33.89
N ALA A 125 -43.99 -13.52 -32.80
CA ALA A 125 -42.83 -14.38 -32.69
C ALA A 125 -43.23 -15.80 -32.24
N ASP A 126 -42.62 -16.81 -32.86
CA ASP A 126 -42.80 -18.21 -32.44
C ASP A 126 -42.27 -18.45 -31.02
N ASP A 127 -42.96 -19.30 -30.27
CA ASP A 127 -42.59 -19.69 -28.89
C ASP A 127 -41.16 -20.24 -28.80
N GLU A 128 -40.70 -20.96 -29.83
CA GLU A 128 -39.32 -21.47 -29.89
C GLU A 128 -38.28 -20.34 -29.91
N THR A 129 -38.58 -19.26 -30.63
CA THR A 129 -37.70 -18.10 -30.74
C THR A 129 -37.66 -17.33 -29.42
N ILE A 130 -38.81 -17.21 -28.76
CA ILE A 130 -38.91 -16.60 -27.43
C ILE A 130 -38.08 -17.41 -26.40
N GLN A 131 -38.18 -18.74 -26.41
CA GLN A 131 -37.38 -19.59 -25.52
C GLN A 131 -35.88 -19.47 -25.78
N LYS A 132 -35.45 -19.43 -27.05
CA LYS A 132 -34.04 -19.19 -27.41
C LYS A 132 -33.56 -17.84 -26.90
N ALA A 133 -34.37 -16.78 -27.00
CA ALA A 133 -34.05 -15.47 -26.49
C ALA A 133 -33.92 -15.44 -24.96
N VAL A 134 -34.82 -16.14 -24.24
CA VAL A 134 -34.75 -16.28 -22.77
C VAL A 134 -33.48 -17.00 -22.35
N LYS A 135 -33.14 -18.13 -22.98
CA LYS A 135 -31.89 -18.87 -22.70
C LYS A 135 -30.66 -18.00 -22.98
N SER A 136 -30.63 -17.30 -24.11
CA SER A 136 -29.55 -16.37 -24.46
C SER A 136 -29.36 -15.27 -23.41
N LEU A 137 -30.45 -14.69 -22.91
CA LEU A 137 -30.39 -13.67 -21.86
C LEU A 137 -29.98 -14.24 -20.50
N GLN A 138 -30.40 -15.47 -20.17
CA GLN A 138 -29.95 -16.19 -18.97
C GLN A 138 -28.45 -16.44 -19.02
N GLU A 139 -27.93 -17.00 -20.11
CA GLU A 139 -26.49 -17.20 -20.31
C GLU A 139 -25.71 -15.88 -20.27
N HIS A 140 -26.28 -14.81 -20.82
CA HIS A 140 -25.67 -13.48 -20.73
C HIS A 140 -25.62 -12.99 -19.28
N GLY A 141 -26.70 -13.18 -18.53
CA GLY A 141 -26.77 -12.87 -17.10
C GLY A 141 -25.73 -13.65 -16.29
N GLU A 142 -25.57 -14.94 -16.54
CA GLU A 142 -24.56 -15.78 -15.90
C GLU A 142 -23.13 -15.36 -16.25
N LYS A 143 -22.86 -15.03 -17.52
CA LYS A 143 -21.57 -14.48 -17.97
C LYS A 143 -21.22 -13.17 -17.27
N GLN A 144 -22.22 -12.31 -17.02
CA GLN A 144 -22.04 -11.04 -16.28
C GLN A 144 -21.97 -11.25 -14.76
N ARG A 145 -22.60 -12.32 -14.25
CA ARG A 145 -22.59 -12.67 -12.82
C ARG A 145 -21.20 -13.06 -12.36
N MET A 146 -20.37 -13.63 -13.24
CA MET A 146 -18.96 -13.83 -12.95
C MET A 146 -18.23 -12.49 -12.95
N PRO A 147 -17.76 -12.00 -11.78
CA PRO A 147 -17.04 -10.74 -11.73
C PRO A 147 -15.67 -10.92 -12.38
N VAL A 148 -15.56 -10.54 -13.66
CA VAL A 148 -14.27 -10.48 -14.33
C VAL A 148 -13.45 -9.39 -13.63
N ARG A 149 -12.35 -9.79 -13.00
CA ARG A 149 -11.45 -8.85 -12.32
C ARG A 149 -10.94 -7.84 -13.35
N LYS A 150 -11.46 -6.61 -13.26
CA LYS A 150 -10.96 -5.47 -14.04
C LYS A 150 -9.46 -5.30 -13.74
N LYS A 151 -8.70 -4.70 -14.65
CA LYS A 151 -7.26 -4.42 -14.45
C LYS A 151 -6.99 -2.91 -14.46
N GLY A 152 -5.98 -2.48 -13.71
CA GLY A 152 -5.48 -1.10 -13.69
C GLY A 152 -6.50 -0.08 -13.18
N ARG A 153 -6.59 1.07 -13.86
CA ARG A 153 -7.44 2.21 -13.45
C ARG A 153 -8.94 1.90 -13.36
N ALA A 154 -9.41 0.91 -14.11
CA ALA A 154 -10.80 0.49 -14.05
C ALA A 154 -11.17 -0.08 -12.67
N VAL A 155 -10.24 -0.81 -12.03
CA VAL A 155 -10.41 -1.31 -10.65
C VAL A 155 -10.53 -0.17 -9.66
N LEU A 156 -9.64 0.82 -9.75
CA LEU A 156 -9.65 1.96 -8.84
C LEU A 156 -10.98 2.71 -8.90
N ARG A 157 -11.51 2.95 -10.11
CA ARG A 157 -12.82 3.59 -10.30
C ARG A 157 -13.95 2.73 -9.72
N ASP A 158 -13.91 1.43 -9.96
CA ASP A 158 -14.91 0.48 -9.44
C ASP A 158 -14.93 0.50 -7.91
N VAL A 159 -13.76 0.38 -7.28
CA VAL A 159 -13.58 0.41 -5.82
C VAL A 159 -14.08 1.74 -5.26
N ASN A 160 -13.63 2.88 -5.80
CA ASN A 160 -14.03 4.19 -5.30
C ASN A 160 -15.54 4.42 -5.45
N SER A 161 -16.13 4.06 -6.61
CA SER A 161 -17.56 4.24 -6.83
C SER A 161 -18.42 3.32 -5.96
N THR A 162 -17.96 2.10 -5.70
CA THR A 162 -18.65 1.14 -4.84
C THR A 162 -18.53 1.57 -3.39
N MET A 163 -17.33 1.98 -2.95
CA MET A 163 -17.09 2.46 -1.60
C MET A 163 -17.92 3.71 -1.30
N ALA A 164 -17.99 4.68 -2.21
CA ALA A 164 -18.85 5.85 -2.05
C ALA A 164 -20.31 5.47 -1.81
N LYS A 165 -20.84 4.47 -2.53
CA LYS A 165 -22.20 3.96 -2.29
C LYS A 165 -22.33 3.29 -0.93
N ILE A 166 -21.37 2.47 -0.52
CA ILE A 166 -21.37 1.81 0.78
C ILE A 166 -21.36 2.84 1.90
N VAL A 167 -20.52 3.88 1.79
CA VAL A 167 -20.46 5.00 2.74
C VAL A 167 -21.84 5.67 2.86
N THR A 168 -22.45 6.06 1.74
CA THR A 168 -23.80 6.65 1.77
C THR A 168 -24.84 5.73 2.41
N MET A 169 -24.80 4.43 2.10
CA MET A 169 -25.72 3.46 2.71
C MET A 169 -25.47 3.27 4.20
N ALA A 170 -24.21 3.29 4.65
CA ALA A 170 -23.85 3.19 6.06
C ALA A 170 -24.32 4.41 6.85
N ASP A 171 -24.14 5.62 6.31
CA ASP A 171 -24.64 6.84 6.92
C ASP A 171 -26.18 6.84 7.00
N GLN A 172 -26.86 6.41 5.94
CA GLN A 172 -28.33 6.26 5.95
C GLN A 172 -28.82 5.21 6.95
N LEU A 173 -28.08 4.11 7.10
CA LEU A 173 -28.40 3.08 8.10
C LEU A 173 -28.29 3.65 9.51
N ALA A 174 -27.21 4.40 9.79
CA ALA A 174 -26.99 5.04 11.07
C ALA A 174 -28.12 6.02 11.41
N LEU A 175 -28.52 6.87 10.46
CA LEU A 175 -29.58 7.84 10.67
C LEU A 175 -30.98 7.20 10.89
N ARG A 176 -31.24 6.03 10.33
CA ARG A 176 -32.58 5.41 10.39
C ARG A 176 -32.75 4.44 11.57
N THR A 177 -31.67 3.87 12.06
CA THR A 177 -31.72 2.74 13.01
C THR A 177 -30.84 2.92 14.24
N ASP A 178 -30.17 4.07 14.39
CA ASP A 178 -29.22 4.35 15.46
C ASP A 178 -28.06 3.34 15.55
N HIS A 179 -27.74 2.69 14.43
CA HIS A 179 -26.59 1.78 14.35
C HIS A 179 -25.32 2.54 14.00
N GLN A 180 -24.19 2.11 14.54
CA GLN A 180 -22.87 2.65 14.20
C GLN A 180 -22.15 1.69 13.26
N VAL A 181 -21.44 2.23 12.26
CA VAL A 181 -20.77 1.43 11.24
C VAL A 181 -19.32 1.89 11.08
N LEU A 182 -18.41 0.93 11.16
CA LEU A 182 -16.99 1.09 10.84
C LEU A 182 -16.70 0.28 9.56
N ILE A 183 -16.18 0.95 8.54
CA ILE A 183 -15.79 0.32 7.27
C ILE A 183 -14.29 0.45 7.09
N LEU A 184 -13.63 -0.68 6.92
CA LEU A 184 -12.23 -0.77 6.50
C LEU A 184 -12.15 -1.57 5.22
N ALA A 185 -11.51 -0.99 4.20
CA ALA A 185 -11.29 -1.66 2.94
C ALA A 185 -9.83 -1.48 2.51
N SER A 186 -9.18 -2.60 2.21
CA SER A 186 -7.79 -2.63 1.78
C SER A 186 -7.62 -3.55 0.58
N LYS A 187 -6.48 -3.39 -0.10
CA LYS A 187 -6.07 -4.32 -1.16
C LYS A 187 -5.38 -5.54 -0.55
N THR A 188 -5.63 -6.70 -1.13
CA THR A 188 -4.93 -7.95 -0.79
C THR A 188 -3.67 -8.18 -1.63
N SER A 189 -3.48 -7.41 -2.70
CA SER A 189 -2.36 -7.59 -3.63
C SER A 189 -1.61 -6.29 -3.82
N HIS A 190 -0.28 -6.36 -3.73
CA HIS A 190 0.63 -5.22 -3.96
C HIS A 190 0.49 -4.60 -5.36
N GLN A 191 -0.02 -5.36 -6.34
CA GLN A 191 -0.22 -4.88 -7.72
C GLN A 191 -1.42 -3.94 -7.87
N SER A 192 -2.30 -3.87 -6.87
CA SER A 192 -3.45 -2.95 -6.92
C SER A 192 -3.01 -1.52 -6.58
N TYR A 193 -3.51 -0.56 -7.35
CA TYR A 193 -3.30 0.87 -7.13
C TYR A 193 -4.31 1.50 -6.16
N ALA A 194 -5.29 0.73 -5.67
CA ALA A 194 -6.25 1.23 -4.70
C ALA A 194 -5.55 1.53 -3.37
N ALA A 195 -5.73 2.75 -2.87
CA ALA A 195 -5.36 3.10 -1.50
C ALA A 195 -6.36 2.45 -0.53
N PRO A 196 -5.93 2.12 0.70
CA PRO A 196 -6.86 1.68 1.72
C PRO A 196 -7.85 2.81 2.03
N MET A 197 -9.10 2.43 2.24
CA MET A 197 -10.20 3.34 2.54
C MET A 197 -10.76 3.00 3.90
N ALA A 198 -11.10 4.05 4.64
CA ALA A 198 -11.69 3.97 5.96
C ALA A 198 -12.88 4.92 6.02
N HIS A 199 -13.95 4.49 6.67
CA HIS A 199 -15.10 5.34 6.99
C HIS A 199 -15.67 4.95 8.35
N VAL A 200 -16.10 5.95 9.12
CA VAL A 200 -16.89 5.76 10.34
C VAL A 200 -18.08 6.68 10.27
N THR A 201 -19.21 6.17 10.74
CA THR A 201 -20.38 7.01 11.04
C THR A 201 -20.02 8.10 12.08
N PRO A 202 -20.54 9.33 11.97
CA PRO A 202 -20.12 10.46 12.81
C PRO A 202 -20.20 10.19 14.32
N SER A 203 -21.21 9.45 14.79
CA SER A 203 -21.38 9.14 16.21
C SER A 203 -20.29 8.22 16.80
N ALA A 204 -19.51 7.55 15.95
CA ALA A 204 -18.38 6.71 16.35
C ALA A 204 -17.03 7.34 15.93
N GLU A 205 -17.03 8.60 15.51
CA GLU A 205 -15.79 9.35 15.27
C GLU A 205 -14.96 9.39 16.57
N GLY A 206 -13.71 8.95 16.50
CA GLY A 206 -12.83 8.84 17.67
C GLY A 206 -12.92 7.51 18.43
N PHE A 207 -13.79 6.57 18.05
CA PHE A 207 -13.79 5.20 18.62
C PHE A 207 -12.41 4.54 18.50
N THR A 208 -11.81 4.63 17.31
CA THR A 208 -10.50 4.03 17.05
C THR A 208 -9.38 4.73 17.82
N ASP A 209 -9.43 6.05 17.92
CA ASP A 209 -8.43 6.83 18.65
C ASP A 209 -8.53 6.58 20.16
N THR A 210 -9.73 6.49 20.71
CA THR A 210 -9.94 6.30 22.15
C THR A 210 -9.55 4.90 22.60
N LEU A 211 -10.00 3.85 21.90
CA LEU A 211 -9.76 2.47 22.31
C LEU A 211 -8.42 1.92 21.82
N PHE A 212 -8.08 2.16 20.55
CA PHE A 212 -6.87 1.59 19.94
C PHE A 212 -5.69 2.55 19.97
N LYS A 213 -5.89 3.83 20.33
CA LYS A 213 -4.85 4.88 20.31
C LYS A 213 -4.21 5.00 18.94
N THR A 214 -5.01 4.76 17.91
CA THR A 214 -4.61 4.78 16.51
C THR A 214 -5.67 5.46 15.67
N ASP A 215 -5.22 6.33 14.79
CA ASP A 215 -6.05 6.89 13.75
C ASP A 215 -6.68 5.80 12.88
N ILE A 216 -7.88 6.05 12.37
CA ILE A 216 -8.59 5.08 11.54
C ILE A 216 -7.83 4.79 10.24
N TYR A 217 -7.22 5.79 9.62
CA TYR A 217 -6.45 5.56 8.39
C TYR A 217 -5.20 4.73 8.69
N ALA A 218 -4.55 4.95 9.84
CA ALA A 218 -3.46 4.08 10.29
C ALA A 218 -3.94 2.63 10.50
N THR A 219 -5.14 2.45 11.03
CA THR A 219 -5.77 1.13 11.19
C THR A 219 -6.05 0.47 9.83
N ALA A 220 -6.55 1.24 8.85
CA ALA A 220 -6.75 0.76 7.49
C ALA A 220 -5.44 0.35 6.81
N HIS A 221 -4.35 1.08 7.06
CA HIS A 221 -3.01 0.70 6.59
C HIS A 221 -2.48 -0.56 7.28
N HIS A 222 -2.72 -0.75 8.58
CA HIS A 222 -2.39 -1.99 9.26
C HIS A 222 -3.20 -3.17 8.70
N PHE A 223 -4.49 -2.95 8.41
CA PHE A 223 -5.35 -3.94 7.79
C PHE A 223 -4.89 -4.30 6.37
N GLU A 224 -4.41 -3.33 5.60
CA GLU A 224 -3.77 -3.56 4.30
C GLU A 224 -2.49 -4.39 4.44
N ALA A 225 -1.58 -3.98 5.34
CA ALA A 225 -0.32 -4.69 5.56
C ALA A 225 -0.57 -6.15 5.99
N TYR A 226 -1.60 -6.38 6.80
CA TYR A 226 -2.07 -7.71 7.15
C TYR A 226 -2.65 -8.47 5.96
N GLY A 227 -3.46 -7.83 5.13
CA GLY A 227 -4.05 -8.44 3.94
C GLY A 227 -3.02 -8.84 2.87
N THR A 228 -1.88 -8.16 2.79
CA THR A 228 -0.83 -8.44 1.81
C THR A 228 0.24 -9.41 2.30
N GLU A 229 0.68 -9.26 3.57
CA GLU A 229 1.86 -9.97 4.11
C GLU A 229 1.55 -10.71 5.43
N GLY A 230 0.29 -10.72 5.86
CA GLY A 230 -0.13 -11.30 7.15
C GLY A 230 0.40 -10.51 8.35
N SER A 231 0.59 -11.21 9.48
CA SER A 231 1.10 -10.61 10.71
C SER A 231 2.49 -9.96 10.56
N GLN A 232 3.31 -10.45 9.63
CA GLN A 232 4.62 -9.89 9.33
C GLN A 232 4.51 -8.48 8.72
N GLY A 233 3.52 -8.21 7.88
CA GLY A 233 3.33 -6.90 7.26
C GLY A 233 3.10 -5.78 8.28
N VAL A 234 2.30 -6.07 9.32
CA VAL A 234 2.04 -5.11 10.40
C VAL A 234 3.32 -4.81 11.19
N ALA A 235 4.13 -5.84 11.45
CA ALA A 235 5.43 -5.68 12.11
C ALA A 235 6.43 -4.89 11.25
N HIS A 236 6.48 -5.15 9.93
CA HIS A 236 7.32 -4.42 8.98
C HIS A 236 6.94 -2.94 8.90
N SER A 237 5.65 -2.63 8.80
CA SER A 237 5.14 -1.25 8.82
C SER A 237 5.57 -0.52 10.11
N SER A 238 5.39 -1.17 11.26
CA SER A 238 5.81 -0.63 12.56
C SER A 238 7.32 -0.37 12.67
N ARG A 239 8.15 -1.29 12.17
CA ARG A 239 9.62 -1.14 12.14
C ARG A 239 10.05 -0.03 11.18
N SER A 240 9.39 0.08 10.03
CA SER A 240 9.63 1.13 9.04
C SER A 240 9.30 2.51 9.63
N ALA A 241 8.14 2.66 10.27
CA ALA A 241 7.73 3.90 10.93
C ALA A 241 8.73 4.33 12.01
N HIS A 242 9.21 3.40 12.84
CA HIS A 242 10.24 3.68 13.84
C HIS A 242 11.57 4.10 13.20
N SER A 243 11.97 3.43 12.12
CA SER A 243 13.20 3.76 11.38
C SER A 243 13.11 5.12 10.67
N GLN A 244 11.91 5.51 10.22
CA GLN A 244 11.64 6.82 9.66
C GLN A 244 11.76 7.91 10.75
N MET A 245 11.11 7.70 11.90
CA MET A 245 11.18 8.62 13.04
C MET A 245 12.62 8.88 13.51
N LYS A 246 13.46 7.83 13.54
CA LYS A 246 14.90 7.96 13.83
C LYS A 246 15.60 8.89 12.83
N ARG A 247 15.33 8.68 11.53
CA ARG A 247 15.91 9.50 10.46
C ARG A 247 15.44 10.94 10.54
N ASP A 248 14.17 11.17 10.85
CA ASP A 248 13.59 12.51 10.93
C ASP A 248 14.17 13.31 12.09
N VAL A 249 14.28 12.71 13.29
CA VAL A 249 14.94 13.33 14.45
C VAL A 249 16.38 13.70 14.12
N VAL A 250 17.17 12.75 13.59
CA VAL A 250 18.58 13.00 13.25
C VAL A 250 18.70 14.07 12.16
N SER A 251 17.84 14.03 11.15
CA SER A 251 17.85 15.01 10.05
C SER A 251 17.51 16.42 10.55
N ALA A 252 16.48 16.54 11.39
CA ALA A 252 16.04 17.82 11.91
C ALA A 252 17.07 18.44 12.87
N LEU A 253 17.63 17.66 13.80
CA LEU A 253 18.72 18.13 14.67
C LEU A 253 19.96 18.53 13.85
N LYS A 254 20.34 17.74 12.85
CA LYS A 254 21.47 18.05 11.98
C LYS A 254 21.24 19.35 11.21
N LYS A 255 20.06 19.52 10.61
CA LYS A 255 19.71 20.77 9.90
C LYS A 255 19.78 21.96 10.82
N ASN A 256 19.21 21.84 12.03
CA ASN A 256 19.22 22.92 13.01
C ASN A 256 20.67 23.26 13.46
N LEU A 257 21.52 22.26 13.73
CA LEU A 257 22.94 22.47 14.01
C LEU A 257 23.65 23.24 12.88
N GLN A 258 23.42 22.83 11.63
CA GLN A 258 24.05 23.45 10.46
C GLN A 258 23.64 24.91 10.27
N VAL A 259 22.38 25.22 10.56
CA VAL A 259 21.85 26.59 10.49
C VAL A 259 22.45 27.46 11.59
N VAL A 260 22.51 26.95 12.82
CA VAL A 260 22.96 27.74 13.99
C VAL A 260 24.48 27.93 14.01
N SER A 261 25.25 26.93 13.55
CA SER A 261 26.71 27.00 13.49
C SER A 261 27.27 27.62 12.20
N ASP A 262 26.39 27.97 11.25
CA ASP A 262 26.74 28.41 9.89
C ASP A 262 27.73 27.48 9.16
N ARG A 263 27.68 26.17 9.47
CA ARG A 263 28.57 25.15 8.89
C ARG A 263 27.77 24.01 8.28
N ARG A 264 27.81 23.91 6.95
CA ARG A 264 27.08 22.88 6.18
C ARG A 264 27.63 21.47 6.38
N ASP A 265 28.87 21.34 6.82
CA ASP A 265 29.54 20.06 7.11
C ASP A 265 29.39 19.64 8.58
N ALA A 266 28.65 20.39 9.40
CA ALA A 266 28.45 20.04 10.79
C ALA A 266 27.79 18.66 10.95
N VAL A 267 28.37 17.84 11.82
CA VAL A 267 27.91 16.48 12.15
C VAL A 267 27.76 16.34 13.65
N ILE A 268 26.59 15.88 14.09
CA ILE A 268 26.34 15.60 15.50
C ILE A 268 27.07 14.30 15.88
N THR A 269 27.99 14.40 16.83
CA THR A 269 28.62 13.24 17.46
C THR A 269 28.12 13.16 18.89
N TYR A 270 27.45 12.06 19.24
CA TYR A 270 26.90 11.86 20.59
C TYR A 270 28.00 11.44 21.59
N GLU A 271 29.04 10.76 21.12
CA GLU A 271 30.24 10.47 21.90
C GLU A 271 31.10 11.73 22.06
N HIS A 272 31.47 12.06 23.29
CA HIS A 272 32.20 13.29 23.61
C HIS A 272 31.51 14.54 23.04
N PHE A 273 30.18 14.59 23.13
CA PHE A 273 29.33 15.65 22.59
C PHE A 273 29.81 17.05 22.96
N TYR A 274 30.25 17.24 24.20
CA TYR A 274 30.78 18.51 24.68
C TYR A 274 31.96 19.01 23.83
N HIS A 275 32.99 18.20 23.63
CA HIS A 275 34.17 18.63 22.87
C HIS A 275 33.91 18.67 21.36
N LYS A 276 33.23 17.65 20.82
CA LYS A 276 33.08 17.50 19.37
C LYS A 276 31.96 18.36 18.78
N VAL A 277 30.98 18.78 19.58
CA VAL A 277 29.84 19.58 19.13
C VAL A 277 29.83 20.95 19.80
N ILE A 278 29.76 21.02 21.13
CA ILE A 278 29.62 22.31 21.85
C ILE A 278 30.84 23.20 21.63
N LEU A 279 32.04 22.72 21.96
CA LEU A 279 33.26 23.51 21.80
C LEU A 279 33.63 23.77 20.32
N ARG A 280 33.39 22.79 19.44
CA ARG A 280 33.77 22.88 18.03
C ARG A 280 32.90 23.84 17.22
N TYR A 281 31.62 23.91 17.54
CA TYR A 281 30.62 24.68 16.79
C TYR A 281 30.07 25.88 17.58
N HIS A 282 30.44 26.04 18.85
CA HIS A 282 29.97 27.11 19.73
C HIS A 282 28.44 27.12 19.86
N VAL A 283 27.87 25.95 20.07
CA VAL A 283 26.41 25.77 20.20
C VAL A 283 26.05 25.00 21.46
N GLU A 284 24.87 25.25 21.99
CA GLU A 284 24.27 24.47 23.08
C GLU A 284 22.96 23.84 22.63
N LEU A 285 22.73 22.58 23.01
CA LEU A 285 21.45 21.91 22.77
C LEU A 285 20.51 22.19 23.94
N THR A 286 19.37 22.82 23.66
CA THR A 286 18.33 23.15 24.65
C THR A 286 17.08 22.31 24.44
N GLY A 287 16.33 22.08 25.53
CA GLY A 287 15.04 21.35 25.48
C GLY A 287 15.15 19.82 25.44
N TRP A 288 16.32 19.24 25.73
CA TRP A 288 16.44 17.80 25.89
C TRP A 288 15.82 17.36 27.24
N PRO A 289 14.90 16.37 27.27
CA PRO A 289 14.26 15.95 28.51
C PRO A 289 15.26 15.33 29.51
N SER A 290 15.19 15.74 30.77
CA SER A 290 16.09 15.27 31.83
C SER A 290 15.92 13.78 32.17
N ASP A 291 14.73 13.22 31.93
CA ASP A 291 14.42 11.81 32.17
C ASP A 291 14.94 10.87 31.06
N ILE A 292 15.36 11.41 29.91
CA ILE A 292 15.84 10.61 28.78
C ILE A 292 17.36 10.71 28.68
N PRO A 293 18.10 9.59 28.75
CA PRO A 293 19.55 9.63 28.66
C PRO A 293 19.98 10.21 27.31
N PHE A 294 20.94 11.12 27.34
CA PHE A 294 21.49 11.74 26.13
C PHE A 294 22.34 10.73 25.34
N LYS A 295 21.71 10.04 24.38
CA LYS A 295 22.32 9.01 23.53
C LYS A 295 21.90 9.21 22.08
N ASN A 296 22.57 8.50 21.17
CA ASN A 296 22.19 8.46 19.77
C ASN A 296 20.71 8.00 19.64
N PRO A 297 19.86 8.69 18.85
CA PRO A 297 18.47 8.31 18.60
C PRO A 297 18.27 6.85 18.16
N SER A 298 19.29 6.21 17.57
CA SER A 298 19.26 4.80 17.23
C SER A 298 19.21 3.86 18.44
N GLN A 299 19.77 4.27 19.58
CA GLN A 299 19.88 3.52 20.84
C GLN A 299 18.73 3.83 21.81
N LEU A 300 17.89 4.83 21.52
CA LEU A 300 16.78 5.20 22.37
C LEU A 300 15.59 4.24 22.22
N SER A 301 14.80 4.13 23.29
CA SER A 301 13.53 3.39 23.28
C SER A 301 12.51 4.07 22.35
N ARG A 302 11.49 3.32 21.90
CA ARG A 302 10.46 3.84 20.99
C ARG A 302 9.62 4.96 21.62
N SER A 303 9.31 4.86 22.92
CA SER A 303 8.57 5.89 23.65
C SER A 303 9.40 7.17 23.80
N SER A 304 10.66 7.04 24.20
CA SER A 304 11.60 8.16 24.29
C SER A 304 11.79 8.86 22.93
N LEU A 305 11.94 8.09 21.86
CA LEU A 305 12.10 8.63 20.50
C LEU A 305 10.85 9.38 20.03
N LYS A 306 9.65 8.87 20.32
CA LYS A 306 8.39 9.55 19.97
C LYS A 306 8.29 10.90 20.67
N ARG A 307 8.67 10.97 21.95
CA ARG A 307 8.69 12.23 22.71
C ARG A 307 9.70 13.22 22.12
N ILE A 308 10.93 12.76 21.85
CA ILE A 308 11.96 13.59 21.21
C ILE A 308 11.50 14.08 19.83
N HIS A 309 10.91 13.21 19.00
CA HIS A 309 10.37 13.59 17.71
C HIS A 309 9.32 14.69 17.84
N GLY A 310 8.39 14.57 18.79
CA GLY A 310 7.42 15.62 19.09
C GLY A 310 8.06 16.97 19.43
N LEU A 311 9.13 16.97 20.25
CA LEU A 311 9.84 18.20 20.66
C LEU A 311 10.63 18.86 19.53
N VAL A 312 11.14 18.08 18.59
CA VAL A 312 11.90 18.59 17.43
C VAL A 312 10.97 19.10 16.34
N THR A 313 9.80 18.47 16.16
CA THR A 313 8.83 18.83 15.11
C THR A 313 7.80 19.86 15.58
N SER A 314 7.74 20.19 16.87
CA SER A 314 6.84 21.23 17.37
C SER A 314 7.12 22.57 16.70
N SER A 315 6.08 23.41 16.56
CA SER A 315 6.21 24.76 16.03
C SER A 315 5.76 25.75 17.12
N PRO A 316 6.68 26.47 17.80
CA PRO A 316 8.14 26.48 17.61
C PRO A 316 8.84 25.20 18.14
N PRO A 317 10.04 24.86 17.63
CA PRO A 317 10.77 23.67 18.06
C PRO A 317 11.26 23.85 19.49
N GLN A 318 10.89 22.93 20.38
CA GLN A 318 11.33 22.97 21.78
C GLN A 318 12.73 22.38 21.95
N LEU A 319 13.09 21.38 21.15
CA LEU A 319 14.42 20.79 21.12
C LEU A 319 15.20 21.32 19.92
N HIS A 320 16.16 22.21 20.18
CA HIS A 320 16.99 22.84 19.15
C HIS A 320 18.35 23.29 19.72
N PHE A 321 19.27 23.63 18.83
CA PHE A 321 20.55 24.24 19.15
C PHE A 321 20.41 25.76 19.22
N LEU A 322 21.13 26.37 20.15
CA LEU A 322 21.32 27.81 20.28
C LEU A 322 22.81 28.13 20.06
N ALA A 323 23.09 29.25 19.40
CA ALA A 323 24.46 29.76 19.27
C ALA A 323 24.88 30.36 20.62
N LEU A 324 26.05 29.98 21.10
CA LEU A 324 26.64 30.52 22.33
C LEU A 324 27.45 31.78 22.00
N THR A 325 27.37 32.77 22.87
CA THR A 325 28.32 33.88 22.84
C THR A 325 29.68 33.44 23.40
N GLN A 326 30.74 34.18 23.09
CA GLN A 326 32.09 33.85 23.58
C GLN A 326 32.14 33.79 25.11
N GLU A 327 31.50 34.74 25.79
CA GLU A 327 31.41 34.76 27.26
C GLU A 327 30.72 33.51 27.82
N GLN A 328 29.62 33.07 27.19
CA GLN A 328 28.92 31.85 27.60
C GLN A 328 29.76 30.60 27.35
N LEU A 329 30.51 30.58 26.24
CA LEU A 329 31.44 29.49 25.95
C LEU A 329 32.54 29.40 27.01
N ASP A 330 33.15 30.53 27.36
CA ASP A 330 34.22 30.59 28.36
C ASP A 330 33.70 30.18 29.75
N GLN A 331 32.50 30.62 30.13
CA GLN A 331 31.83 30.16 31.35
C GLN A 331 31.60 28.65 31.34
N ARG A 332 31.22 28.06 30.20
CA ARG A 332 31.03 26.60 30.08
C ARG A 332 32.35 25.85 30.18
N ILE A 333 33.41 26.36 29.55
CA ILE A 333 34.76 25.80 29.65
C ILE A 333 35.24 25.83 31.10
N ALA A 334 35.09 26.96 31.79
CA ALA A 334 35.46 27.11 33.20
C ALA A 334 34.69 26.13 34.10
N LYS A 335 33.35 26.09 33.96
CA LYS A 335 32.50 25.15 34.73
C LYS A 335 32.91 23.70 34.50
N ARG A 336 33.22 23.31 33.26
CA ARG A 336 33.66 21.94 32.99
C ARG A 336 35.05 21.66 33.57
N ALA A 337 35.96 22.63 33.57
CA ALA A 337 37.26 22.46 34.23
C ALA A 337 37.09 22.24 35.75
N GLU A 338 36.13 22.90 36.38
CA GLU A 338 35.75 22.65 37.78
C GLU A 338 35.14 21.24 37.97
N ASP A 339 34.26 20.81 37.07
CA ASP A 339 33.66 19.45 37.09
C ASP A 339 34.72 18.35 36.86
N GLU A 340 35.74 18.61 36.04
CA GLU A 340 36.88 17.71 35.81
C GLU A 340 37.83 17.70 37.02
N ALA A 341 38.09 18.85 37.65
CA ALA A 341 38.91 18.94 38.86
C ALA A 341 38.25 18.26 40.08
N SER A 342 36.92 18.31 40.18
CA SER A 342 36.15 17.59 41.20
C SER A 342 35.97 16.10 40.90
N GLY A 343 36.36 15.63 39.71
CA GLY A 343 36.23 14.23 39.29
C GLY A 343 34.81 13.81 38.91
N ALA A 344 33.87 14.75 38.78
CA ALA A 344 32.51 14.48 38.35
C ALA A 344 32.43 14.05 36.87
N VAL A 345 33.41 14.48 36.06
CA VAL A 345 33.50 14.17 34.64
C VAL A 345 34.91 13.68 34.30
N GLU A 346 35.00 12.58 33.54
CA GLU A 346 36.29 12.09 33.08
C GLU A 346 36.94 13.06 32.07
N PRO A 347 38.25 13.36 32.24
CA PRO A 347 38.96 14.26 31.34
C PRO A 347 39.06 13.65 29.94
N TRP A 348 38.79 14.47 28.92
CA TRP A 348 38.85 14.01 27.54
C TRP A 348 40.29 13.90 27.04
N VAL A 349 40.77 12.67 26.81
CA VAL A 349 42.17 12.39 26.42
C VAL A 349 42.44 12.63 24.92
N GLY A 350 41.50 13.23 24.18
CA GLY A 350 41.62 13.37 22.74
C GLY A 350 41.53 12.03 22.00
N ASN A 351 41.29 12.08 20.69
CA ASN A 351 41.47 10.86 19.89
C ASN A 351 42.98 10.56 19.84
N LYS A 352 43.44 9.49 20.49
CA LYS A 352 44.78 8.93 20.24
C LYS A 352 44.92 8.78 18.72
N LYS A 353 45.82 9.57 18.11
CA LYS A 353 46.17 9.39 16.70
C LYS A 353 46.57 7.93 16.56
N ARG A 354 45.76 7.19 15.82
CA ARG A 354 46.06 5.82 15.44
C ARG A 354 47.33 5.91 14.60
N THR A 355 48.48 5.71 15.24
CA THR A 355 49.77 5.65 14.58
C THR A 355 49.64 4.60 13.48
N THR A 356 49.84 5.04 12.25
CA THR A 356 49.93 4.19 11.07
C THR A 356 50.98 3.12 11.36
N GLY A 357 50.53 1.92 11.69
CA GLY A 357 51.39 0.74 11.70
C GLY A 357 51.93 0.49 10.28
N PRO A 358 53.14 -0.08 10.16
CA PRO A 358 53.78 -0.29 8.86
C PRO A 358 52.96 -1.25 8.01
N ALA A 359 53.01 -1.01 6.70
CA ALA A 359 52.30 -1.72 5.65
C ALA A 359 52.35 -3.25 5.84
N SER A 360 51.17 -3.87 5.96
CA SER A 360 51.01 -5.31 5.79
C SER A 360 51.32 -5.67 4.34
N THR A 361 52.36 -6.47 4.16
CA THR A 361 52.73 -7.19 2.93
C THR A 361 51.54 -7.93 2.30
N PRO A 362 51.48 -8.04 0.96
CA PRO A 362 50.42 -8.76 0.27
C PRO A 362 50.68 -10.28 0.39
N SER A 363 49.81 -11.01 1.10
CA SER A 363 49.87 -12.47 1.07
C SER A 363 49.23 -12.99 -0.21
N SER A 364 50.06 -13.69 -0.97
CA SER A 364 49.83 -14.51 -2.14
C SER A 364 48.53 -15.32 -2.15
N ALA A 365 47.96 -15.39 -3.35
CA ALA A 365 47.00 -16.39 -3.78
C ALA A 365 47.48 -17.82 -3.47
N SER A 366 46.57 -18.66 -2.98
CA SER A 366 46.58 -20.09 -3.29
C SER A 366 45.15 -20.58 -3.45
N SER A 367 44.98 -21.30 -4.54
CA SER A 367 43.77 -21.86 -5.10
C SER A 367 43.44 -23.23 -4.52
N SER A 368 42.14 -23.55 -4.53
CA SER A 368 41.52 -24.87 -4.74
C SER A 368 41.85 -26.04 -3.81
N ALA A 369 40.84 -26.61 -3.16
CA ALA A 369 40.29 -27.92 -3.56
C ALA A 369 39.11 -28.34 -2.65
N SER A 370 38.04 -28.80 -3.30
CA SER A 370 36.92 -29.53 -2.73
C SER A 370 37.33 -30.84 -2.08
N SER A 371 36.65 -31.25 -1.02
CA SER A 371 36.28 -32.66 -0.83
C SER A 371 35.08 -32.80 0.11
N ASN A 372 34.04 -33.41 -0.45
CA ASN A 372 32.96 -34.09 0.26
C ASN A 372 33.54 -35.21 1.12
N ALA A 373 33.05 -35.37 2.35
CA ALA A 373 32.97 -36.68 2.99
C ALA A 373 31.85 -36.67 4.04
N SER A 374 30.80 -37.41 3.72
CA SER A 374 29.77 -37.95 4.57
C SER A 374 30.37 -38.61 5.83
N ASN A 375 29.74 -38.43 6.99
CA ASN A 375 29.84 -39.44 8.04
C ASN A 375 28.50 -39.61 8.76
N VAL A 376 27.85 -40.72 8.44
CA VAL A 376 26.76 -41.34 9.19
C VAL A 376 27.45 -42.24 10.22
N THR A 377 27.18 -42.03 11.51
CA THR A 377 27.52 -43.04 12.52
C THR A 377 26.38 -43.17 13.52
N SER A 378 25.86 -44.39 13.53
CA SER A 378 24.86 -44.97 14.40
C SER A 378 25.30 -45.09 15.86
N ALA A 379 24.27 -45.20 16.71
CA ALA A 379 24.17 -45.57 18.13
C ALA A 379 25.22 -46.56 18.67
N PRO A 380 25.34 -46.68 20.01
CA PRO A 380 24.47 -47.65 20.71
C PRO A 380 24.06 -47.26 22.14
N SER A 381 22.82 -47.59 22.52
CA SER A 381 22.38 -48.36 23.71
C SER A 381 20.90 -48.09 23.98
#